data_AF-A0A2E6MRV0-F1
#
_entry.id   AF-A0A2E6MRV0-F1
#
_cell.length_a   1.000
_cell.length_b   1.000
_cell.length_c   1.000
_cell.angle_alpha   90.00
_cell.angle_beta   90.00
_cell.angle_gamma   90.00
#
_symmetry.space_group_name_H-M   'P 1'
#
loop_
_entity.id
_entity.type
_entity.pdbx_description
1 polymer ?
#
loop_
_entity_poly.entity_id
_entity_poly.type
_entity_poly.pdbx_seq_one_letter_code
_entity_poly.pdbx_strand_id
1 'polypeptide(L)'
;IRNIDIGCMQINYIYHSKNFRNIEDMIDPHLNVEYAGKFLIKLFNKYKSWNKAISYYHSSDPKRMRKYLEKVKRNWDSERQRREFNNQKELSKINNLNQKKILFFRQKLEDEKPYLM
;
A
#
# COMPACT_ATOMS: atom_id res chain seq x y z
N ILE A 1 19.51 -1.03 22.99
CA ILE A 1 19.06 -1.06 21.57
C ILE A 1 17.53 -1.03 21.58
N ARG A 2 16.88 -0.07 20.90
CA ARG A 2 15.42 -0.03 20.78
C ARG A 2 15.03 -0.55 19.40
N ASN A 3 14.48 -1.76 19.34
CA ASN A 3 13.87 -2.31 18.13
C ASN A 3 12.46 -1.71 18.00
N ILE A 4 12.36 -0.59 17.28
CA ILE A 4 11.11 0.15 17.09
C ILE A 4 10.92 0.51 15.61
N ASP A 5 9.65 0.59 15.21
CA ASP A 5 9.23 1.02 13.89
C ASP A 5 8.72 2.47 13.97
N ILE A 6 9.10 3.31 13.00
CA ILE A 6 8.92 4.77 13.07
C ILE A 6 8.08 5.27 11.89
N GLY A 7 7.18 6.22 12.19
CA GLY A 7 6.39 6.96 11.20
C GLY A 7 5.27 6.14 10.54
N CYS A 8 4.61 6.75 9.55
CA CYS A 8 3.42 6.18 8.89
C CYS A 8 3.72 4.89 8.11
N MET A 9 4.94 4.73 7.58
CA MET A 9 5.38 3.53 6.86
C MET A 9 6.10 2.52 7.76
N GLN A 10 6.12 2.77 9.08
CA GLN A 10 6.62 1.84 10.10
C GLN A 10 8.04 1.32 9.77
N ILE A 11 8.96 2.23 9.50
CA ILE A 11 10.34 1.91 9.12
C ILE A 11 11.13 1.53 10.37
N ASN A 12 11.75 0.35 10.36
CA ASN A 12 12.51 -0.13 11.51
C ASN A 12 13.81 0.67 11.73
N TYR A 13 13.99 1.18 12.95
CA TYR A 13 15.13 2.03 13.32
C TYR A 13 16.48 1.32 13.16
N ILE A 14 16.59 0.05 13.58
CA ILE A 14 17.85 -0.69 13.57
C ILE A 14 18.38 -0.87 12.14
N TYR A 15 17.48 -1.17 11.20
CA TYR A 15 17.89 -1.52 9.83
C TYR A 15 18.02 -0.32 8.90
N HIS A 16 17.32 0.79 9.18
CA HIS A 16 17.16 1.85 8.19
C HIS A 16 17.57 3.25 8.67
N SER A 17 17.83 3.47 9.96
CA SER A 17 18.18 4.79 10.51
C SER A 17 19.36 5.47 9.81
N LYS A 18 20.36 4.70 9.36
CA LYS A 18 21.52 5.23 8.63
C LYS A 18 21.20 5.90 7.28
N ASN A 19 19.96 5.78 6.79
CA ASN A 19 19.50 6.44 5.56
C ASN A 19 18.83 7.80 5.82
N PHE A 20 18.78 8.23 7.08
CA PHE A 20 18.21 9.49 7.53
C PHE A 20 19.27 10.30 8.27
N ARG A 21 19.12 11.63 8.31
CA ARG A 21 20.10 12.48 9.03
C ARG A 21 19.95 12.35 10.54
N ASN A 22 18.71 12.18 11.01
CA ASN A 22 18.34 12.05 12.41
C ASN A 22 16.99 11.31 12.54
N ILE A 23 16.49 11.17 13.77
CA ILE A 23 15.22 10.47 14.02
C ILE A 23 14.01 11.32 13.62
N GLU A 24 14.13 12.65 13.68
CA GLU A 24 13.09 13.60 13.29
C GLU A 24 12.74 13.43 11.81
N ASP A 25 13.75 13.25 10.94
CA ASP A 25 13.55 12.92 9.52
C ASP A 25 12.84 11.58 9.31
N MET A 26 13.06 10.59 10.20
CA MET A 26 12.34 9.31 10.13
C MET A 26 10.87 9.47 10.53
N ILE A 27 10.55 10.44 11.39
CA ILE A 27 9.18 10.72 11.85
C ILE A 27 8.44 11.59 10.83
N ASP A 28 9.14 12.48 10.13
CA ASP A 28 8.56 13.34 9.10
C ASP A 28 7.78 12.52 8.06
N PRO A 29 6.46 12.75 7.90
CA PRO A 29 5.63 11.92 7.03
C PRO A 29 6.09 11.89 5.58
N HIS A 30 6.60 13.01 5.05
CA HIS A 30 7.04 13.09 3.66
C HIS A 30 8.30 12.25 3.44
N LEU A 31 9.33 12.47 4.27
CA LEU A 31 10.59 11.73 4.18
C LEU A 31 10.41 10.24 4.49
N ASN A 32 9.53 9.90 5.44
CA ASN A 32 9.20 8.52 5.78
C ASN A 32 8.57 7.77 4.58
N VAL A 33 7.59 8.38 3.92
CA VAL A 33 6.94 7.81 2.72
C VAL A 33 7.91 7.73 1.55
N GLU A 34 8.69 8.78 1.32
CA GLU A 34 9.67 8.82 0.24
C GLU A 34 10.69 7.68 0.35
N TYR A 35 11.26 7.50 1.55
CA TYR A 35 12.20 6.42 1.80
C TYR A 35 11.55 5.04 1.63
N ALA A 36 10.36 4.83 2.18
CA ALA A 36 9.64 3.56 2.06
C ALA A 36 9.35 3.20 0.61
N GLY A 37 8.92 4.19 -0.20
CA GLY A 37 8.68 4.01 -1.64
C GLY A 37 9.95 3.62 -2.39
N LYS A 38 11.05 4.35 -2.18
CA LYS A 38 12.37 4.03 -2.75
C LYS A 38 12.84 2.62 -2.35
N PHE A 39 12.66 2.25 -1.08
CA PHE A 39 13.03 0.93 -0.59
C PHE A 39 12.19 -0.18 -1.24
N LEU A 40 10.87 0.00 -1.35
CA LEU A 40 9.99 -0.97 -1.99
C LEU A 40 10.32 -1.14 -3.49
N ILE A 41 10.61 -0.05 -4.21
CA ILE A 41 11.06 -0.10 -5.60
C ILE A 41 12.39 -0.84 -5.73
N LYS A 42 13.35 -0.60 -4.82
CA LYS A 42 14.63 -1.35 -4.78
C LYS A 42 14.38 -2.85 -4.62
N LEU A 43 13.45 -3.25 -3.76
CA LEU A 43 13.08 -4.66 -3.57
C LEU A 43 12.40 -5.23 -4.82
N PHE A 44 11.49 -4.49 -5.46
CA PHE A 44 10.89 -4.89 -6.72
C PHE A 44 11.96 -5.08 -7.81
N ASN A 45 12.91 -4.15 -7.94
CA ASN A 45 13.99 -4.25 -8.90
C ASN A 45 14.89 -5.47 -8.66
N LYS A 46 15.09 -5.86 -7.40
CA LYS A 46 15.86 -7.05 -7.02
C LYS A 46 15.11 -8.36 -7.28
N TYR A 47 13.82 -8.44 -6.97
CA TYR A 47 13.07 -9.70 -6.96
C TYR A 47 12.07 -9.86 -8.10
N LYS A 48 11.85 -8.80 -8.90
CA LYS A 48 10.93 -8.72 -10.05
C LYS A 48 9.52 -9.24 -9.76
N SER A 49 9.05 -9.01 -8.53
CA SER A 49 7.73 -9.46 -8.08
C SER A 49 7.26 -8.58 -6.93
N TRP A 50 6.07 -7.97 -7.06
CA TRP A 50 5.47 -7.17 -6.00
C TRP A 50 5.20 -7.97 -4.73
N ASN A 51 4.72 -9.21 -4.85
CA ASN A 51 4.53 -10.09 -3.69
C ASN A 51 5.83 -10.35 -2.93
N LYS A 52 6.95 -10.55 -3.66
CA LYS A 52 8.27 -10.69 -3.02
C LYS A 52 8.74 -9.36 -2.44
N ALA A 53 8.60 -8.26 -3.16
CA ALA A 53 9.01 -6.94 -2.67
C ALA A 53 8.30 -6.58 -1.36
N ILE A 54 6.98 -6.77 -1.31
CA ILE A 54 6.15 -6.55 -0.11
C ILE A 54 6.60 -7.46 1.03
N SER A 55 6.85 -8.75 0.76
CA SER A 55 7.25 -9.67 1.84
C SER A 55 8.64 -9.34 2.41
N TYR A 56 9.59 -8.95 1.55
CA TYR A 56 10.93 -8.51 1.95
C TYR A 56 10.97 -7.12 2.60
N TYR A 57 9.95 -6.28 2.40
CA TYR A 57 9.88 -4.95 3.00
C TYR A 57 9.94 -5.03 4.53
N HIS A 58 9.27 -6.02 5.12
CA HIS A 58 9.20 -6.16 6.57
C HIS A 58 10.33 -7.01 7.16
N SER A 59 10.79 -8.07 6.47
CA SER A 59 11.85 -8.95 6.98
C SER A 59 12.41 -9.84 5.88
N SER A 60 13.64 -10.35 6.07
CA SER A 60 14.19 -11.46 5.28
C SER A 60 13.96 -12.84 5.91
N ASP A 61 13.33 -12.90 7.09
CA ASP A 61 12.93 -14.16 7.72
C ASP A 61 11.70 -14.76 7.00
N PRO A 62 11.76 -15.99 6.46
CA PRO A 62 10.68 -16.56 5.65
C PRO A 62 9.32 -16.62 6.36
N LYS A 63 9.30 -16.86 7.69
CA LYS A 63 8.06 -16.93 8.46
C LYS A 63 7.41 -15.56 8.60
N ARG A 64 8.21 -14.51 8.83
CA ARG A 64 7.73 -13.12 8.90
C ARG A 64 7.30 -12.59 7.54
N MET A 65 8.04 -12.90 6.48
CA MET A 65 7.72 -12.55 5.09
C MET A 65 6.30 -13.01 4.71
N ARG A 66 5.99 -14.29 4.97
CA ARG A 66 4.68 -14.87 4.67
C ARG A 66 3.56 -14.17 5.46
N LYS A 67 3.73 -14.03 6.78
CA LYS A 67 2.75 -13.37 7.65
C LYS A 67 2.47 -11.92 7.24
N TYR A 68 3.53 -11.18 6.87
CA TYR A 68 3.38 -9.79 6.47
C TYR A 68 2.64 -9.67 5.13
N LEU A 69 2.98 -10.50 4.14
CA LEU A 69 2.26 -10.53 2.86
C LEU A 69 0.78 -10.89 3.03
N GLU A 70 0.47 -11.89 3.86
CA GLU A 70 -0.91 -12.27 4.20
C GLU A 70 -1.68 -11.09 4.82
N LYS A 71 -1.06 -10.36 5.76
CA LYS A 71 -1.65 -9.16 6.37
C LYS A 71 -1.94 -8.08 5.34
N VAL A 72 -0.99 -7.79 4.45
CA VAL A 72 -1.15 -6.77 3.39
C VAL A 72 -2.29 -7.15 2.45
N LYS A 73 -2.34 -8.40 1.98
CA LYS A 73 -3.42 -8.90 1.11
C LYS A 73 -4.78 -8.78 1.78
N ARG A 74 -4.91 -9.22 3.03
CA ARG A 74 -6.16 -9.12 3.80
C ARG A 74 -6.65 -7.68 3.92
N ASN A 75 -5.76 -6.75 4.22
CA ASN A 75 -6.11 -5.32 4.28
C ASN A 75 -6.56 -4.81 2.91
N TRP A 76 -5.87 -5.19 1.84
CA TRP A 76 -6.23 -4.81 0.48
C TRP A 76 -7.60 -5.32 0.06
N ASP A 77 -7.90 -6.58 0.39
CA ASP A 77 -9.19 -7.20 0.09
C ASP A 77 -10.33 -6.54 0.89
N SER A 78 -10.09 -6.21 2.16
CA SER A 78 -11.03 -5.46 2.99
C SER A 78 -11.31 -4.07 2.41
N GLU A 79 -10.28 -3.34 2.00
CA GLU A 79 -10.45 -2.02 1.37
C GLU A 79 -11.17 -2.11 0.02
N ARG A 80 -10.91 -3.15 -0.77
CA ARG A 80 -11.62 -3.41 -2.02
C ARG A 80 -13.11 -3.66 -1.77
N GLN A 81 -13.45 -4.55 -0.84
CA GLN A 81 -14.84 -4.83 -0.49
C GLN A 81 -15.56 -3.59 0.04
N ARG A 82 -14.88 -2.77 0.86
CA ARG A 82 -15.42 -1.50 1.35
C ARG A 82 -15.73 -0.53 0.20
N ARG A 83 -14.83 -0.41 -0.77
CA ARG A 83 -15.05 0.43 -1.97
C ARG A 83 -16.24 -0.08 -2.77
N GLU A 84 -16.29 -1.37 -3.06
CA GLU A 84 -17.40 -2.00 -3.80
C GLU A 84 -18.74 -1.77 -3.10
N PHE A 85 -18.80 -1.94 -1.77
CA PHE A 85 -19.99 -1.65 -0.99
C PHE A 85 -20.42 -0.18 -1.08
N ASN A 86 -19.49 0.76 -0.91
CA ASN A 86 -19.78 2.19 -1.04
C ASN A 86 -20.28 2.55 -2.45
N ASN A 87 -19.67 1.97 -3.48
CA ASN A 87 -20.07 2.18 -4.86
C ASN A 87 -21.49 1.68 -5.13
N GLN A 88 -21.82 0.47 -4.65
CA GLN A 88 -23.17 -0.08 -4.75
C GLN A 88 -24.19 0.79 -4.02
N LYS A 89 -23.82 1.31 -2.84
CA LYS A 89 -24.66 2.22 -2.05
C LYS A 89 -24.90 3.56 -2.76
N GLU A 90 -23.92 4.10 -3.48
CA GLU A 90 -24.13 5.32 -4.28
C GLU A 90 -25.00 5.04 -5.52
N LEU A 91 -24.75 3.93 -6.22
CA LEU A 91 -25.53 3.53 -7.40
C LEU A 91 -26.99 3.19 -7.06
N SER A 92 -27.30 2.77 -5.84
CA SER A 92 -28.67 2.48 -5.42
C SER A 92 -29.50 3.74 -5.14
N LYS A 93 -28.87 4.88 -4.86
CA LYS A 93 -29.56 6.18 -4.69
C LYS A 93 -30.05 6.79 -6.01
N ILE A 94 -29.55 6.29 -7.15
CA ILE A 94 -29.81 6.86 -8.46
C ILE A 94 -31.01 6.17 -9.10
N ASN A 95 -32.12 6.90 -9.20
CA ASN A 95 -33.36 6.38 -9.78
C ASN A 95 -33.33 6.30 -11.31
N ASN A 96 -32.51 7.13 -11.97
CA ASN A 96 -32.41 7.16 -13.43
C ASN A 96 -31.41 6.09 -13.93
N LEU A 97 -31.91 5.13 -14.71
CA LEU A 97 -31.12 4.00 -15.20
C LEU A 97 -29.96 4.42 -16.13
N ASN A 98 -30.14 5.47 -16.95
CA ASN A 98 -29.09 5.95 -17.84
C ASN A 98 -27.94 6.60 -17.06
N GLN A 99 -28.26 7.40 -16.05
CA GLN A 99 -27.26 7.99 -15.15
C GLN A 99 -26.50 6.91 -14.36
N LYS A 100 -27.21 5.88 -13.88
CA LYS A 100 -26.62 4.73 -13.18
C LYS A 100 -25.62 3.97 -14.07
N LYS A 101 -25.97 3.73 -15.34
CA LYS A 101 -25.07 3.09 -16.32
C LYS A 101 -23.82 3.94 -16.58
N ILE A 102 -23.97 5.25 -16.79
CA ILE A 102 -22.85 6.17 -17.06
C ILE A 102 -21.84 6.13 -15.90
N LEU A 103 -22.31 6.21 -14.66
CA LEU A 103 -21.44 6.19 -13.47
C LEU A 103 -20.73 4.85 -13.28
N PHE A 104 -21.43 3.73 -13.52
CA PHE A 104 -20.82 2.41 -13.47
C PHE A 104 -19.66 2.26 -14.46
N PHE A 105 -19.85 2.66 -15.72
CA PHE A 105 -18.78 2.57 -16.73
C PHE A 105 -17.63 3.54 -16.45
N ARG A 106 -17.91 4.76 -15.95
CA ARG A 106 -16.87 5.70 -15.54
C ARG A 106 -15.95 5.11 -14.47
N GLN A 107 -16.55 4.48 -13.46
CA GLN A 107 -15.82 3.83 -12.39
C GLN A 107 -14.98 2.65 -12.89
N LYS A 108 -15.54 1.80 -13.76
CA LYS A 108 -14.78 0.70 -14.36
C LYS A 108 -13.57 1.18 -15.16
N LEU A 109 -13.72 2.28 -15.91
CA LEU A 109 -12.62 2.89 -16.66
C LEU A 109 -11.55 3.50 -15.75
N GLU A 110 -11.90 3.99 -14.55
CA GLU A 110 -10.94 4.50 -13.57
C GLU A 110 -10.17 3.36 -12.88
N ASP A 111 -10.86 2.27 -12.54
CA ASP A 111 -10.25 1.08 -11.91
C ASP A 111 -9.27 0.32 -12.84
N GLU A 112 -9.34 0.54 -14.16
CA GLU A 112 -8.44 -0.04 -15.17
C GLU A 112 -7.18 0.80 -15.44
N LYS A 113 -7.04 1.98 -14.82
CA LYS A 113 -5.84 2.84 -14.92
C LYS A 113 -4.67 2.57 -13.95
N PRO A 114 -4.56 1.50 -13.13
CA PRO A 114 -3.65 1.51 -11.99
C PRO A 114 -2.17 1.30 -12.32
N TYR A 115 -1.75 1.30 -13.61
CA TYR A 115 -0.34 1.08 -14.00
C TYR A 115 0.19 2.01 -15.12
N LEU A 116 -0.36 3.22 -15.27
CA LEU A 116 0.23 4.28 -16.10
C LEU A 116 0.80 5.39 -15.21
N MET A 117 1.90 5.09 -14.52
CA MET A 117 2.92 6.04 -14.08
C MET A 117 4.21 5.29 -13.75
#